data_AF-A0A0C2III4-F1
#
_entry.id   AF-A0A0C2III4-F1
#
_cell.length_a   1.000
_cell.length_b   1.000
_cell.length_c   1.000
_cell.angle_alpha   90.00
_cell.angle_beta   90.00
_cell.angle_gamma   90.00
#
_symmetry.space_group_name_H-M   'P 1'
#
loop_
_entity.id
_entity.type
_entity.pdbx_description
1 polymer ?
#
loop_
_entity_poly.entity_id
_entity_poly.type
_entity_poly.pdbx_seq_one_letter_code
_entity_poly.pdbx_strand_id
1 'polypeptide(L)'
;MDEHKLTPSERNRLIELHFDQIEIASECEENDNWDDAGNAYFEAAKIAEKDLGEYDRASNHYLNAGNSYRKTRSGQAYESYNKSIDAYIKSGEIGEAITLSVRCGYIFKKEFGETEKSEEFYAKSVDLRRTHNLDHTCLYTQEHAQNFVDDVSKELNENINNIPYVIHLQKKAMEDATICRKCVHFGEFLSDYMQENEDLGDLGQIEWVKDNHDKFKAKLRETIAYFENLYVLSKCAHSENE
;
A
#
# COMPACT_ATOMS: atom_id res chain seq x y z
N MET A 1 -34.58 15.47 -1.97
CA MET A 1 -33.91 15.15 -3.25
C MET A 1 -34.15 13.67 -3.43
N ASP A 2 -35.05 13.29 -4.33
CA ASP A 2 -35.34 11.88 -4.59
C ASP A 2 -34.12 11.25 -5.27
N GLU A 3 -33.51 10.27 -4.62
CA GLU A 3 -32.59 9.34 -5.28
C GLU A 3 -33.40 8.62 -6.37
N HIS A 4 -33.13 8.97 -7.62
CA HIS A 4 -33.70 8.26 -8.75
C HIS A 4 -33.18 6.81 -8.71
N LYS A 5 -34.04 5.89 -8.26
CA LYS A 5 -33.69 4.47 -8.20
C LYS A 5 -33.56 3.94 -9.62
N LEU A 6 -32.34 3.50 -9.98
CA LEU A 6 -32.06 2.83 -11.25
C LEU A 6 -33.04 1.69 -11.48
N THR A 7 -33.56 1.59 -12.71
CA THR A 7 -34.30 0.41 -13.13
C THR A 7 -33.35 -0.80 -13.22
N PRO A 8 -33.86 -2.03 -13.10
CA PRO A 8 -33.03 -3.24 -13.26
C PRO A 8 -32.26 -3.27 -14.59
N SER A 9 -32.86 -2.78 -15.68
CA SER A 9 -32.21 -2.73 -17.00
C SER A 9 -31.06 -1.72 -17.04
N GLU A 10 -31.22 -0.55 -16.40
CA GLU A 10 -30.15 0.46 -16.33
C GLU A 10 -29.00 -0.02 -15.45
N ARG A 11 -29.31 -0.65 -14.30
CA ARG A 11 -28.29 -1.23 -13.43
C ARG A 11 -27.49 -2.32 -14.15
N ASN A 12 -28.15 -3.21 -14.89
CA ASN A 12 -27.45 -4.26 -15.65
C ASN A 12 -26.50 -3.68 -16.70
N ARG A 13 -26.93 -2.63 -17.42
CA ARG A 13 -26.07 -1.96 -18.41
C ARG A 13 -24.84 -1.31 -17.76
N LEU A 14 -24.99 -0.74 -16.57
CA LEU A 14 -23.87 -0.18 -15.81
C LEU A 14 -22.90 -1.26 -15.33
N ILE A 15 -23.42 -2.42 -14.94
CA ILE A 15 -22.60 -3.59 -14.57
C ILE A 15 -21.80 -4.08 -15.80
N GLU A 16 -22.44 -4.19 -16.97
CA GLU A 16 -21.75 -4.56 -18.22
C GLU A 16 -20.65 -3.54 -18.55
N LEU A 17 -20.96 -2.25 -18.54
CA LEU A 17 -19.97 -1.20 -18.81
C LEU A 17 -18.81 -1.21 -17.81
N HIS A 18 -19.11 -1.48 -16.54
CA HIS A 18 -18.08 -1.64 -15.51
C HIS A 18 -17.14 -2.80 -15.85
N PHE A 19 -17.66 -3.97 -16.22
CA PHE A 19 -16.86 -5.12 -16.62
C PHE A 19 -16.02 -4.83 -17.87
N ASP A 20 -16.60 -4.20 -18.89
CA ASP A 20 -15.88 -3.82 -20.11
C ASP A 20 -14.64 -2.95 -19.78
N GLN A 21 -14.77 -2.00 -18.85
CA GLN A 21 -13.63 -1.17 -18.42
C GLN A 21 -12.54 -1.98 -17.70
N ILE A 22 -12.92 -3.00 -16.92
CA ILE A 22 -11.94 -3.88 -16.25
C ILE A 22 -11.20 -4.77 -17.24
N GLU A 23 -11.89 -5.28 -18.27
CA GLU A 23 -11.26 -6.03 -19.35
C GLU A 23 -10.27 -5.15 -20.12
N ILE A 24 -10.69 -3.95 -20.53
CA ILE A 24 -9.80 -2.97 -21.20
C ILE A 24 -8.57 -2.66 -20.33
N ALA A 25 -8.76 -2.45 -19.02
CA ALA A 25 -7.66 -2.15 -18.13
C ALA A 25 -6.64 -3.28 -18.08
N SER A 26 -7.13 -4.53 -17.93
CA SER A 26 -6.30 -5.74 -17.91
C SER A 26 -5.52 -5.93 -19.22
N GLU A 27 -6.19 -5.77 -20.36
CA GLU A 27 -5.53 -5.83 -21.68
C GLU A 27 -4.45 -4.75 -21.83
N CYS A 28 -4.68 -3.54 -21.31
CA CYS A 28 -3.69 -2.48 -21.32
C CYS A 28 -2.47 -2.81 -20.45
N GLU A 29 -2.68 -3.38 -19.25
CA GLU A 29 -1.57 -3.80 -18.37
C GLU A 29 -0.73 -4.92 -19.01
N GLU A 30 -1.36 -5.90 -19.64
CA GLU A 30 -0.66 -6.98 -20.38
C GLU A 30 0.22 -6.44 -21.52
N ASN A 31 -0.15 -5.29 -22.09
CA ASN A 31 0.57 -4.61 -23.17
C ASN A 31 1.47 -3.47 -22.69
N ASP A 32 1.71 -3.34 -21.37
CA ASP A 32 2.49 -2.24 -20.76
C ASP A 32 1.95 -0.82 -21.06
N ASN A 33 0.68 -0.70 -21.46
CA ASN A 33 -0.01 0.58 -21.72
C ASN A 33 -0.60 1.15 -20.43
N TRP A 34 0.29 1.46 -19.48
CA TRP A 34 -0.08 1.80 -18.10
C TRP A 34 -0.99 3.02 -17.93
N ASP A 35 -0.85 4.05 -18.77
CA ASP A 35 -1.72 5.23 -18.69
C ASP A 35 -3.15 4.90 -19.13
N ASP A 36 -3.31 4.08 -20.18
CA ASP A 36 -4.61 3.63 -20.66
C ASP A 36 -5.26 2.64 -19.68
N ALA A 37 -4.47 1.74 -19.09
CA ALA A 37 -4.92 0.90 -17.97
C ALA A 37 -5.44 1.76 -16.81
N GLY A 38 -4.68 2.81 -16.45
CA GLY A 38 -5.07 3.75 -15.41
C GLY A 38 -6.39 4.43 -15.71
N ASN A 39 -6.58 4.91 -16.95
CA ASN A 39 -7.83 5.55 -17.39
C ASN A 39 -9.02 4.59 -17.31
N ALA A 40 -8.86 3.35 -17.79
CA ALA A 40 -9.92 2.35 -17.78
C ALA A 40 -10.32 1.95 -16.34
N TYR A 41 -9.35 1.70 -15.46
CA TYR A 41 -9.63 1.46 -14.04
C TYR A 41 -10.32 2.65 -13.37
N PHE A 42 -9.92 3.88 -13.69
CA PHE A 42 -10.53 5.08 -13.12
C PHE A 42 -11.99 5.24 -13.54
N GLU A 43 -12.32 4.95 -14.80
CA GLU A 43 -13.70 4.94 -15.28
C GLU A 43 -14.52 3.81 -14.66
N ALA A 44 -13.96 2.61 -14.53
CA ALA A 44 -14.61 1.51 -13.79
C ALA A 44 -14.92 1.92 -12.33
N ALA A 45 -13.97 2.58 -11.67
CA ALA A 45 -14.13 3.07 -10.30
C ALA A 45 -15.25 4.11 -10.18
N LYS A 46 -15.37 5.03 -11.14
CA LYS A 46 -16.46 6.03 -11.18
C LYS A 46 -17.83 5.38 -11.30
N ILE A 47 -17.97 4.35 -12.16
CA ILE A 47 -19.23 3.61 -12.33
C ILE A 47 -19.58 2.90 -11.01
N ALA A 48 -18.61 2.20 -10.42
CA ALA A 48 -18.80 1.52 -9.14
C ALA A 48 -19.23 2.50 -8.03
N GLU A 49 -18.56 3.64 -7.91
CA GLU A 49 -18.80 4.64 -6.86
C GLU A 49 -20.15 5.35 -7.03
N LYS A 50 -20.38 5.95 -8.20
CA LYS A 50 -21.47 6.92 -8.39
C LYS A 50 -22.76 6.25 -8.83
N ASP A 51 -22.66 5.24 -9.67
CA ASP A 51 -23.82 4.65 -10.33
C ASP A 51 -24.27 3.36 -9.61
N LEU A 52 -23.33 2.56 -9.11
CA LEU A 52 -23.66 1.30 -8.42
C LEU A 52 -23.72 1.43 -6.89
N GLY A 53 -23.06 2.44 -6.32
CA GLY A 53 -22.94 2.66 -4.87
C GLY A 53 -22.01 1.65 -4.18
N GLU A 54 -21.10 1.05 -4.92
CA GLU A 54 -20.20 -0.04 -4.50
C GLU A 54 -18.83 0.53 -4.12
N TYR A 55 -18.75 1.15 -2.93
CA TYR A 55 -17.56 1.88 -2.49
C TYR A 55 -16.31 1.01 -2.32
N ASP A 56 -16.42 -0.22 -1.82
CA ASP A 56 -15.26 -1.14 -1.70
C ASP A 56 -14.71 -1.55 -3.06
N ARG A 57 -15.58 -1.69 -4.06
CA ARG A 57 -15.15 -1.97 -5.43
C ARG A 57 -14.50 -0.75 -6.05
N ALA A 58 -15.10 0.43 -5.85
CA ALA A 58 -14.54 1.68 -6.32
C ALA A 58 -13.16 1.98 -5.73
N SER A 59 -12.95 1.74 -4.43
CA SER A 59 -11.67 1.99 -3.77
C SER A 59 -10.55 1.15 -4.40
N ASN A 60 -10.80 -0.15 -4.64
CA ASN A 60 -9.88 -1.06 -5.31
C ASN A 60 -9.55 -0.60 -6.74
N HIS A 61 -10.54 -0.18 -7.53
CA HIS A 61 -10.30 0.27 -8.90
C HIS A 61 -9.56 1.61 -8.96
N TYR A 62 -9.87 2.56 -8.08
CA TYR A 62 -9.08 3.80 -7.98
C TYR A 62 -7.64 3.52 -7.51
N LEU A 63 -7.43 2.53 -6.63
CA LEU A 63 -6.10 2.10 -6.22
C LEU A 63 -5.31 1.53 -7.42
N ASN A 64 -5.93 0.64 -8.19
CA ASN A 64 -5.33 0.10 -9.41
C ASN A 64 -4.98 1.20 -10.41
N ALA A 65 -5.90 2.14 -10.65
CA ALA A 65 -5.63 3.29 -11.51
C ALA A 65 -4.41 4.10 -11.03
N GLY A 66 -4.32 4.37 -9.72
CA GLY A 66 -3.17 5.06 -9.12
C GLY A 66 -1.87 4.29 -9.31
N ASN A 67 -1.90 2.96 -9.19
CA ASN A 67 -0.75 2.09 -9.40
C ASN A 67 -0.30 2.06 -10.87
N SER A 68 -1.23 2.01 -11.83
CA SER A 68 -0.89 2.07 -13.26
C SER A 68 -0.26 3.44 -13.59
N TYR A 69 -0.86 4.57 -13.16
CA TYR A 69 -0.28 5.90 -13.33
C TYR A 69 1.08 6.08 -12.63
N ARG A 70 1.31 5.38 -11.52
CA ARG A 70 2.62 5.37 -10.85
C ARG A 70 3.71 4.75 -11.72
N LYS A 71 3.41 3.74 -12.54
CA LYS A 71 4.39 3.13 -13.46
C LYS A 71 4.95 4.13 -14.48
N THR A 72 4.14 5.09 -14.91
CA THR A 72 4.51 6.16 -15.85
C THR A 72 4.88 7.47 -15.16
N ARG A 73 4.81 7.53 -13.81
CA ARG A 73 4.96 8.75 -13.01
C ARG A 73 3.96 9.85 -13.39
N SER A 74 2.77 9.48 -13.87
CA SER A 74 1.70 10.44 -14.16
C SER A 74 1.19 11.10 -12.88
N GLY A 75 0.96 12.42 -12.95
CA GLY A 75 0.37 13.20 -11.85
C GLY A 75 -1.04 12.73 -11.46
N GLN A 76 -1.73 12.00 -12.35
CA GLN A 76 -3.05 11.41 -12.10
C GLN A 76 -3.02 10.40 -10.94
N ALA A 77 -1.86 9.80 -10.63
CA ALA A 77 -1.72 8.90 -9.48
C ALA A 77 -2.20 9.55 -8.17
N TYR A 78 -1.93 10.85 -7.98
CA TYR A 78 -2.34 11.59 -6.78
C TYR A 78 -3.86 11.66 -6.63
N GLU A 79 -4.57 11.96 -7.71
CA GLU A 79 -6.03 12.03 -7.70
C GLU A 79 -6.64 10.66 -7.45
N SER A 80 -6.15 9.64 -8.16
CA SER A 80 -6.63 8.26 -8.04
C SER A 80 -6.48 7.74 -6.61
N TYR A 81 -5.32 7.93 -5.98
CA TYR A 81 -5.13 7.50 -4.59
C TYR A 81 -6.04 8.26 -3.62
N ASN A 82 -6.22 9.56 -3.79
CA ASN A 82 -7.16 10.32 -2.94
C ASN A 82 -8.60 9.79 -3.08
N LYS A 83 -9.05 9.49 -4.30
CA LYS A 83 -10.37 8.90 -4.53
C LYS A 83 -10.52 7.51 -3.93
N SER A 84 -9.46 6.69 -3.99
CA SER A 84 -9.44 5.38 -3.34
C SER A 84 -9.61 5.51 -1.82
N ILE A 85 -8.85 6.40 -1.19
CA ILE A 85 -8.96 6.70 0.25
C ILE A 85 -10.37 7.19 0.61
N ASP A 86 -10.91 8.13 -0.18
CA ASP A 86 -12.26 8.67 0.06
C ASP A 86 -13.34 7.59 -0.10
N ALA A 87 -13.17 6.64 -1.03
CA ALA A 87 -14.07 5.51 -1.20
C ALA A 87 -14.03 4.53 0.00
N TYR A 88 -12.84 4.20 0.53
CA TYR A 88 -12.72 3.41 1.78
C TYR A 88 -13.37 4.12 2.98
N ILE A 89 -13.25 5.44 3.07
CA ILE A 89 -13.94 6.21 4.12
C ILE A 89 -15.46 6.06 3.98
N LYS A 90 -16.00 6.10 2.76
CA LYS A 90 -17.43 5.96 2.50
C LYS A 90 -17.96 4.54 2.78
N SER A 91 -17.14 3.50 2.57
CA SER A 91 -17.53 2.13 2.93
C SER A 91 -17.39 1.83 4.42
N GLY A 92 -16.67 2.66 5.16
CA GLY A 92 -16.43 2.49 6.59
C GLY A 92 -15.15 1.73 6.91
N GLU A 93 -14.34 1.38 5.90
CA GLU A 93 -13.03 0.73 6.04
C GLU A 93 -11.94 1.75 6.43
N ILE A 94 -12.09 2.38 7.60
CA ILE A 94 -11.21 3.47 8.06
C ILE A 94 -9.75 3.01 8.23
N GLY A 95 -9.54 1.74 8.63
CA GLY A 95 -8.20 1.15 8.75
C GLY A 95 -7.46 1.14 7.42
N GLU A 96 -8.12 0.69 6.35
CA GLU A 96 -7.59 0.67 4.98
C GLU A 96 -7.32 2.08 4.46
N ALA A 97 -8.25 3.01 4.68
CA ALA A 97 -8.07 4.42 4.32
C ALA A 97 -6.80 5.02 4.97
N ILE A 98 -6.57 4.75 6.26
CA ILE A 98 -5.38 5.21 6.98
C ILE A 98 -4.11 4.59 6.41
N THR A 99 -4.09 3.25 6.24
CA THR A 99 -2.94 2.51 5.73
C THR A 99 -2.58 2.98 4.33
N LEU A 100 -3.56 3.11 3.44
CA LEU A 100 -3.35 3.60 2.08
C LEU A 100 -2.83 5.04 2.09
N SER A 101 -3.42 5.94 2.89
CA SER A 101 -2.94 7.32 3.01
C SER A 101 -1.47 7.38 3.42
N VAL A 102 -1.04 6.57 4.39
CA VAL A 102 0.37 6.52 4.80
C VAL A 102 1.28 5.98 3.67
N ARG A 103 0.86 4.92 2.97
CA ARG A 103 1.60 4.35 1.84
C ARG A 103 1.75 5.37 0.71
N CYS A 104 0.69 6.08 0.35
CA CYS A 104 0.74 7.14 -0.65
C CYS A 104 1.72 8.25 -0.23
N GLY A 105 1.68 8.67 1.04
CA GLY A 105 2.67 9.62 1.56
C GLY A 105 4.11 9.15 1.35
N TYR A 106 4.39 7.87 1.61
CA TYR A 106 5.70 7.27 1.39
C TYR A 106 6.09 7.21 -0.09
N ILE A 107 5.18 6.77 -0.97
CA ILE A 107 5.37 6.69 -2.43
C ILE A 107 5.72 8.07 -3.00
N PHE A 108 4.93 9.10 -2.68
CA PHE A 108 5.15 10.45 -3.23
C PHE A 108 6.48 11.04 -2.80
N LYS A 109 6.90 10.79 -1.56
CA LYS A 109 8.23 11.22 -1.09
C LYS A 109 9.36 10.45 -1.76
N LYS A 110 9.27 9.12 -1.79
CA LYS A 110 10.39 8.24 -2.19
C LYS A 110 10.56 8.18 -3.71
N GLU A 111 9.46 8.15 -4.46
CA GLU A 111 9.49 7.85 -5.89
C GLU A 111 9.25 9.08 -6.76
N PHE A 112 8.38 9.98 -6.34
CA PHE A 112 8.07 11.21 -7.05
C PHE A 112 8.92 12.40 -6.58
N GLY A 113 9.49 12.33 -5.37
CA GLY A 113 10.20 13.46 -4.74
C GLY A 113 9.28 14.61 -4.33
N GLU A 114 7.96 14.41 -4.36
CA GLU A 114 6.94 15.42 -4.10
C GLU A 114 6.64 15.47 -2.60
N THR A 115 7.45 16.23 -1.87
CA THR A 115 7.37 16.31 -0.40
C THR A 115 6.05 16.92 0.08
N GLU A 116 5.51 17.94 -0.61
CA GLU A 116 4.25 18.58 -0.22
C GLU A 116 3.08 17.60 -0.27
N LYS A 117 2.89 16.89 -1.38
CA LYS A 117 1.84 15.86 -1.52
C LYS A 117 2.04 14.71 -0.53
N SER A 118 3.29 14.36 -0.24
CA SER A 118 3.60 13.38 0.81
C SER A 118 3.07 13.82 2.18
N GLU A 119 3.29 15.08 2.56
CA GLU A 119 2.81 15.63 3.83
C GLU A 119 1.28 15.66 3.90
N GLU A 120 0.60 15.99 2.81
CA GLU A 120 -0.87 15.97 2.74
C GLU A 120 -1.43 14.57 3.05
N PHE A 121 -0.85 13.54 2.46
CA PHE A 121 -1.23 12.15 2.71
C PHE A 121 -0.94 11.71 4.16
N TYR A 122 0.20 12.12 4.72
CA TYR A 122 0.48 11.84 6.13
C TYR A 122 -0.48 12.58 7.07
N ALA A 123 -0.77 13.85 6.81
CA ALA A 123 -1.72 14.64 7.59
C ALA A 123 -3.12 14.01 7.54
N LYS A 124 -3.59 13.60 6.36
CA LYS A 124 -4.88 12.90 6.18
C LYS A 124 -4.95 11.64 7.05
N SER A 125 -3.88 10.84 7.12
CA SER A 125 -3.85 9.64 7.96
C SER A 125 -3.97 9.95 9.47
N VAL A 126 -3.36 11.04 9.92
CA VAL A 126 -3.43 11.49 11.33
C VAL A 126 -4.82 12.01 11.65
N ASP A 127 -5.42 12.79 10.75
CA ASP A 127 -6.77 13.31 10.92
C ASP A 127 -7.83 12.21 10.95
N LEU A 128 -7.68 11.17 10.13
CA LEU A 128 -8.57 10.00 10.17
C LEU A 128 -8.48 9.28 11.51
N ARG A 129 -7.27 9.01 12.01
CA ARG A 129 -7.08 8.40 13.34
C ARG A 129 -7.75 9.22 14.44
N ARG A 130 -7.53 10.53 14.44
CA ARG A 130 -8.10 11.45 15.43
C ARG A 130 -9.62 11.48 15.36
N THR A 131 -10.20 11.58 14.17
CA THR A 131 -11.65 11.71 13.97
C THR A 131 -12.40 10.43 14.36
N HIS A 132 -11.77 9.27 14.18
CA HIS A 132 -12.35 7.97 14.50
C HIS A 132 -11.87 7.37 15.82
N ASN A 133 -11.11 8.13 16.64
CA ASN A 133 -10.55 7.70 17.92
C ASN A 133 -9.76 6.38 17.82
N LEU A 134 -8.95 6.24 16.77
CA LEU A 134 -8.12 5.07 16.54
C LEU A 134 -6.72 5.31 17.08
N ASP A 135 -6.39 4.62 18.18
CA ASP A 135 -5.04 4.59 18.70
C ASP A 135 -4.09 3.87 17.74
N HIS A 136 -2.81 4.25 17.81
CA HIS A 136 -1.76 3.61 17.04
C HIS A 136 -0.58 3.26 17.93
N THR A 137 -0.19 1.98 17.91
CA THR A 137 1.10 1.55 18.43
C THR A 137 1.98 1.19 17.24
N CYS A 138 3.18 1.75 17.19
CA CYS A 138 4.13 1.47 16.12
C CYS A 138 4.65 0.03 16.24
N LEU A 139 4.03 -0.90 15.52
CA LEU A 139 4.46 -2.30 15.49
C LEU A 139 5.75 -2.49 14.67
N TYR A 140 5.84 -1.81 13.51
CA TYR A 140 7.01 -1.93 12.63
C TYR A 140 8.09 -0.93 13.03
N THR A 141 8.89 -1.33 14.00
CA THR A 141 10.09 -0.61 14.41
C THR A 141 11.32 -1.19 13.70
N GLN A 142 12.43 -0.45 13.77
CA GLN A 142 13.74 -0.95 13.39
C GLN A 142 14.09 -2.26 14.11
N GLU A 143 13.83 -2.31 15.42
CA GLU A 143 14.07 -3.49 16.25
C GLU A 143 13.22 -4.68 15.77
N HIS A 144 11.94 -4.45 15.49
CA HIS A 144 11.05 -5.49 14.97
C HIS A 144 11.54 -6.07 13.64
N ALA A 145 11.91 -5.21 12.69
CA ALA A 145 12.43 -5.66 11.40
C ALA A 145 13.77 -6.40 11.53
N GLN A 146 14.65 -5.96 12.43
CA GLN A 146 15.92 -6.62 12.70
C GLN A 146 15.71 -8.00 13.34
N ASN A 147 14.84 -8.10 14.36
CA ASN A 147 14.52 -9.36 15.01
C ASN A 147 13.97 -10.39 14.01
N PHE A 148 13.06 -9.98 13.11
CA PHE A 148 12.57 -10.87 12.06
C PHE A 148 13.69 -11.38 11.14
N VAL A 149 14.58 -10.49 10.68
CA VAL A 149 15.70 -10.86 9.83
C VAL A 149 16.67 -11.81 10.57
N ASP A 150 16.90 -11.57 11.86
CA ASP A 150 17.75 -12.42 12.71
C ASP A 150 17.13 -13.80 12.94
N ASP A 151 15.81 -13.86 13.16
CA ASP A 151 15.06 -15.12 13.28
C ASP A 151 15.18 -15.93 11.98
N VAL A 152 14.99 -15.32 10.81
CA VAL A 152 15.18 -16.02 9.53
C VAL A 152 16.64 -16.47 9.34
N SER A 153 17.62 -15.63 9.70
CA SER A 153 19.04 -16.00 9.67
C SER A 153 19.35 -17.18 10.59
N LYS A 154 18.72 -17.24 11.76
CA LYS A 154 18.86 -18.37 12.69
C LYS A 154 18.28 -19.64 12.09
N GLU A 155 17.05 -19.60 11.59
CA GLU A 155 16.39 -20.78 11.01
C GLU A 155 17.12 -21.29 9.75
N LEU A 156 17.71 -20.40 8.94
CA LEU A 156 18.58 -20.80 7.83
C LEU A 156 19.77 -21.67 8.27
N ASN A 157 20.31 -21.42 9.46
CA ASN A 157 21.47 -22.15 10.00
C ASN A 157 21.08 -23.38 10.82
N GLU A 158 19.96 -23.32 11.55
CA GLU A 158 19.59 -24.33 12.55
C GLU A 158 18.50 -25.29 12.04
N ASN A 159 17.45 -24.77 11.41
CA ASN A 159 16.29 -25.57 10.99
C ASN A 159 15.54 -24.91 9.83
N ILE A 160 16.05 -25.12 8.62
CA ILE A 160 15.54 -24.47 7.41
C ILE A 160 14.04 -24.74 7.14
N ASN A 161 13.53 -25.88 7.62
CA ASN A 161 12.12 -26.26 7.45
C ASN A 161 11.16 -25.35 8.25
N ASN A 162 11.66 -24.56 9.20
CA ASN A 162 10.86 -23.64 10.01
C ASN A 162 10.69 -22.26 9.34
N ILE A 163 11.42 -21.96 8.27
CA ILE A 163 11.36 -20.65 7.59
C ILE A 163 9.95 -20.29 7.13
N PRO A 164 9.19 -21.18 6.44
CA PRO A 164 7.81 -20.88 6.04
C PRO A 164 6.93 -20.47 7.22
N TYR A 165 7.11 -21.11 8.38
CA TYR A 165 6.36 -20.81 9.59
C TYR A 165 6.70 -19.42 10.16
N VAL A 166 7.99 -19.06 10.22
CA VAL A 166 8.42 -17.72 10.68
C VAL A 166 7.86 -16.62 9.77
N ILE A 167 7.91 -16.81 8.45
CA ILE A 167 7.36 -15.87 7.47
C ILE A 167 5.84 -15.76 7.65
N HIS A 168 5.14 -16.89 7.79
CA HIS A 168 3.69 -16.90 7.99
C HIS A 168 3.26 -16.15 9.26
N LEU A 169 3.96 -16.35 10.38
CA LEU A 169 3.68 -15.62 11.62
C LEU A 169 3.85 -14.11 11.44
N GLN A 170 4.91 -13.70 10.74
CA GLN A 170 5.17 -12.29 10.50
C GLN A 170 4.12 -11.68 9.56
N LYS A 171 3.66 -12.40 8.53
CA LYS A 171 2.58 -11.96 7.64
C LYS A 171 1.28 -11.76 8.40
N LYS A 172 0.90 -12.73 9.24
CA LYS A 172 -0.30 -12.62 10.08
C LYS A 172 -0.23 -11.44 11.05
N ALA A 173 0.93 -11.19 11.66
CA ALA A 173 1.13 -10.02 12.50
C ALA A 173 1.01 -8.70 11.72
N MET A 174 1.18 -8.75 10.39
CA MET A 174 1.05 -7.57 9.53
C MET A 174 -0.39 -7.23 9.13
N GLU A 175 -1.26 -8.22 8.97
CA GLU A 175 -2.65 -8.04 8.51
C GLU A 175 -3.48 -7.18 9.47
N ASP A 176 -3.24 -7.28 10.78
CA ASP A 176 -4.07 -6.61 11.80
C ASP A 176 -3.60 -5.18 12.15
N ALA A 177 -2.46 -4.73 11.62
CA ALA A 177 -1.80 -3.52 12.09
C ALA A 177 -1.87 -2.36 11.09
N THR A 178 -2.56 -1.28 11.48
CA THR A 178 -2.48 -0.01 10.75
C THR A 178 -1.09 0.62 10.89
N ILE A 179 -0.59 1.24 9.83
CA ILE A 179 0.74 1.89 9.83
C ILE A 179 0.69 3.40 10.05
N CYS A 180 1.82 3.99 10.46
CA CYS A 180 2.03 5.43 10.46
C CYS A 180 3.29 5.80 9.65
N ARG A 181 3.54 7.10 9.53
CA ARG A 181 4.73 7.65 8.86
C ARG A 181 6.06 7.05 9.37
N LYS A 182 6.16 6.68 10.64
CA LYS A 182 7.38 6.05 11.19
C LYS A 182 7.48 4.58 10.80
N CYS A 183 6.34 3.87 10.81
CA CYS A 183 6.28 2.45 10.53
C CYS A 183 6.43 2.10 9.06
N VAL A 184 6.00 2.99 8.15
CA VAL A 184 5.91 2.67 6.72
C VAL A 184 7.24 2.24 6.12
N HIS A 185 8.37 2.78 6.57
CA HIS A 185 9.69 2.39 6.07
C HIS A 185 10.00 0.91 6.31
N PHE A 186 9.77 0.43 7.53
CA PHE A 186 10.02 -0.96 7.91
C PHE A 186 8.87 -1.88 7.49
N GLY A 187 7.63 -1.38 7.51
CA GLY A 187 6.46 -2.10 7.03
C GLY A 187 6.57 -2.44 5.54
N GLU A 188 6.97 -1.49 4.70
CA GLU A 188 7.18 -1.73 3.26
C GLU A 188 8.38 -2.67 3.02
N PHE A 189 9.46 -2.54 3.81
CA PHE A 189 10.58 -3.49 3.75
C PHE A 189 10.13 -4.94 4.03
N LEU A 190 9.33 -5.15 5.08
CA LEU A 190 8.81 -6.48 5.43
C LEU A 190 7.78 -6.97 4.40
N SER A 191 6.94 -6.08 3.89
CA SER A 191 5.96 -6.40 2.83
C SER A 191 6.66 -6.89 1.57
N ASP A 192 7.70 -6.18 1.12
CA ASP A 192 8.52 -6.59 -0.04
C ASP A 192 9.13 -7.98 0.20
N TYR A 193 9.63 -8.24 1.42
CA TYR A 193 10.22 -9.53 1.78
C TYR A 193 9.21 -10.68 1.61
N MET A 194 7.97 -10.47 2.04
CA MET A 194 6.91 -11.49 1.99
C MET A 194 6.35 -11.69 0.59
N GLN A 195 6.08 -10.59 -0.11
CA GLN A 195 5.41 -10.64 -1.41
C GLN A 195 6.26 -11.37 -2.45
N GLU A 196 7.59 -11.22 -2.41
CA GLU A 196 8.50 -11.92 -3.33
C GLU A 196 8.50 -13.45 -3.17
N ASN A 197 7.88 -14.00 -2.12
CA ASN A 197 7.76 -15.45 -1.88
C ASN A 197 6.33 -15.95 -1.61
N GLU A 198 5.32 -15.10 -1.81
CA GLU A 198 3.93 -15.39 -1.42
C GLU A 198 3.34 -16.59 -2.18
N ASP A 199 3.63 -16.72 -3.47
CA ASP A 199 3.10 -17.79 -4.34
C ASP A 199 3.96 -19.07 -4.30
N LEU A 200 5.02 -19.09 -3.50
CA LEU A 200 5.90 -20.24 -3.38
C LEU A 200 5.35 -21.19 -2.31
N GLY A 201 5.30 -22.48 -2.62
CA GLY A 201 5.14 -23.51 -1.57
C GLY A 201 6.38 -23.55 -0.66
N ASP A 202 6.29 -24.24 0.48
CA ASP A 202 7.32 -24.29 1.53
C ASP A 202 8.76 -24.49 0.99
N LEU A 203 8.95 -25.44 0.08
CA LEU A 203 10.27 -25.71 -0.54
C LEU A 203 10.75 -24.55 -1.40
N GLY A 204 9.85 -23.90 -2.13
CA GLY A 204 10.15 -22.72 -2.93
C GLY A 204 10.53 -21.52 -2.06
N GLN A 205 9.80 -21.31 -0.96
CA GLN A 205 10.14 -20.25 0.00
C GLN A 205 11.53 -20.47 0.60
N ILE A 206 11.85 -21.69 0.99
CA ILE A 206 13.16 -22.05 1.53
C ILE A 206 14.28 -21.71 0.53
N GLU A 207 14.12 -22.10 -0.73
CA GLU A 207 15.13 -21.83 -1.76
C GLU A 207 15.24 -20.35 -2.07
N TRP A 208 14.10 -19.66 -2.19
CA TRP A 208 14.09 -18.21 -2.39
C TRP A 208 14.79 -17.47 -1.25
N VAL A 209 14.56 -17.87 0.01
CA VAL A 209 15.20 -17.24 1.17
C VAL A 209 16.72 -17.46 1.13
N LYS A 210 17.21 -18.65 0.80
CA LYS A 210 18.66 -18.88 0.65
C LYS A 210 19.30 -17.92 -0.35
N ASP A 211 18.63 -17.71 -1.47
CA ASP A 211 19.16 -16.91 -2.58
C ASP A 211 19.07 -15.40 -2.32
N ASN A 212 18.07 -14.95 -1.55
CA ASN A 212 17.73 -13.52 -1.44
C ASN A 212 17.95 -12.92 -0.05
N HIS A 213 18.09 -13.73 1.01
CA HIS A 213 18.11 -13.21 2.38
C HIS A 213 19.26 -12.22 2.65
N ASP A 214 20.44 -12.44 2.06
CA ASP A 214 21.58 -11.51 2.19
C ASP A 214 21.31 -10.15 1.54
N LYS A 215 20.62 -10.13 0.40
CA LYS A 215 20.17 -8.90 -0.26
C LYS A 215 19.19 -8.14 0.62
N PHE A 216 18.26 -8.82 1.28
CA PHE A 216 17.32 -8.20 2.22
C PHE A 216 18.00 -7.68 3.48
N LYS A 217 19.01 -8.38 4.02
CA LYS A 217 19.85 -7.86 5.11
C LYS A 217 20.53 -6.55 4.73
N ALA A 218 21.08 -6.45 3.51
CA ALA A 218 21.67 -5.22 3.02
C ALA A 218 20.62 -4.09 2.90
N LYS A 219 19.46 -4.38 2.30
CA LYS A 219 18.34 -3.43 2.16
C LYS A 219 17.81 -2.93 3.52
N LEU A 220 17.78 -3.79 4.55
CA LEU A 220 17.41 -3.38 5.90
C LEU A 220 18.40 -2.36 6.47
N ARG A 221 19.71 -2.63 6.34
CA ARG A 221 20.76 -1.70 6.81
C ARG A 221 20.66 -0.34 6.13
N GLU A 222 20.40 -0.32 4.82
CA GLU A 222 20.15 0.92 4.07
C GLU A 222 18.91 1.66 4.57
N THR A 223 17.83 0.92 4.84
CA THR A 223 16.57 1.48 5.37
C THR A 223 16.77 2.10 6.75
N ILE A 224 17.53 1.43 7.63
CA ILE A 224 17.92 1.94 8.95
C ILE A 224 18.73 3.23 8.80
N ALA A 225 19.79 3.22 8.00
CA ALA A 225 20.64 4.39 7.80
C ALA A 225 19.86 5.58 7.22
N TYR A 226 18.95 5.32 6.28
CA TYR A 226 18.05 6.35 5.74
C TYR A 226 17.15 6.95 6.83
N PHE A 227 16.53 6.09 7.65
CA PHE A 227 15.63 6.52 8.72
C PHE A 227 16.36 7.32 9.81
N GLU A 228 17.55 6.89 10.22
CA GLU A 228 18.40 7.59 11.17
C GLU A 228 18.81 8.98 10.64
N ASN A 229 19.16 9.08 9.37
CA ASN A 229 19.47 10.37 8.72
C ASN A 229 18.26 11.31 8.71
N LEU A 230 17.06 10.82 8.39
CA LEU A 230 15.83 11.62 8.47
C LEU A 230 15.61 12.17 9.89
N TYR A 231 15.88 11.35 10.92
CA TYR A 231 15.74 11.76 12.31
C TYR A 231 16.74 12.85 12.69
N VAL A 232 18.01 12.71 12.28
CA VAL A 232 19.05 13.73 12.50
C VAL A 232 18.68 15.05 11.83
N LEU A 233 18.28 15.03 10.54
CA LEU A 233 17.89 16.24 9.81
C LEU A 233 16.69 16.92 10.45
N SER A 234 15.72 16.15 10.95
CA SER A 234 14.55 16.71 11.65
C SER A 234 14.95 17.45 12.93
N LYS A 235 15.96 16.99 13.67
CA LYS A 235 16.44 17.68 14.88
C LYS A 235 17.17 18.98 14.55
N CYS A 236 18.02 18.97 13.52
CA CYS A 236 18.78 20.17 13.12
C CYS A 236 17.86 21.31 12.64
N ALA A 237 16.78 20.99 11.92
CA ALA A 237 15.82 21.99 11.44
C ALA A 237 15.01 22.69 12.56
N HIS A 238 14.90 22.07 13.74
CA HIS A 238 14.26 22.68 14.90
C HIS A 238 15.22 23.56 15.73
N SER A 239 16.54 23.31 15.66
CA SER A 239 17.54 24.11 16.36
C SER A 239 17.96 25.40 15.62
N GLU A 240 17.58 25.56 14.35
CA GLU A 240 17.88 26.77 13.56
C GLU A 240 16.73 27.80 13.58
N ASN A 241 15.63 27.50 14.28
CA ASN A 241 14.46 28.37 14.43
C ASN A 241 14.24 28.87 15.88
N GLU A 242 15.24 28.68 16.77
CA GLU A 242 15.31 29.27 18.13
C GLU A 242 16.38 30.37 18.19
#